data_AF-A0A956SVI2-F1
#
_entry.id   AF-A0A956SVI2-F1
#
_cell.length_a   1.000
_cell.length_b   1.000
_cell.length_c   1.000
_cell.angle_alpha   90.00
_cell.angle_beta   90.00
_cell.angle_gamma   90.00
#
_symmetry.space_group_name_H-M   'P 1'
#
loop_
_entity.id
_entity.type
_entity.pdbx_description
1 polymer ?
#
loop_
_entity_poly.entity_id
_entity_poly.type
_entity_poly.pdbx_seq_one_letter_code
_entity_poly.pdbx_strand_id
1 'polypeptide(L)' 'VARVAREFEAVFLGTVVEEMLKTGQPATFGGGHAEEMWRSFLARAFADQISETGGVGIAAGVEASLRAAQDAYGRR' A
#
# COMPACT_ATOMS: atom_id res chain seq x y z
N VAL A 1 11.86 12.73 5.56
CA VAL A 1 11.48 12.12 4.27
C VAL A 1 11.17 10.63 4.44
N ALA A 2 12.05 9.82 5.03
CA ALA A 2 11.80 8.39 5.31
C ALA A 2 10.44 8.06 5.97
N ARG A 3 9.96 8.87 6.94
CA ARG A 3 8.64 8.66 7.55
C ARG A 3 7.50 8.87 6.54
N VAL A 4 7.54 9.95 5.78
CA VAL A 4 6.54 10.30 4.75
C VAL A 4 6.54 9.28 3.60
N ALA A 5 7.72 8.78 3.20
CA ALA A 5 7.82 7.75 2.18
C ALA A 5 7.22 6.41 2.63
N ARG A 6 7.38 6.04 3.91
CA ARG A 6 6.72 4.88 4.51
C ARG A 6 5.21 5.06 4.63
N GLU A 7 4.75 6.24 5.04
CA GLU A 7 3.31 6.58 5.08
C GLU A 7 2.68 6.48 3.67
N PHE A 8 3.40 6.92 2.63
CA PHE A 8 2.97 6.78 1.25
C PHE A 8 2.91 5.31 0.80
N GLU A 9 3.95 4.51 1.08
CA GLU A 9 3.97 3.08 0.73
C GLU A 9 2.80 2.33 1.38
N ALA A 10 2.46 2.64 2.65
CA ALA A 10 1.33 2.02 3.33
C ALA A 10 -0.02 2.32 2.64
N VAL A 11 -0.24 3.55 2.19
CA VAL A 11 -1.46 3.93 1.43
C VAL A 11 -1.49 3.21 0.07
N PHE A 12 -0.37 3.20 -0.65
CA PHE A 12 -0.25 2.54 -1.95
C PHE A 12 -0.49 1.03 -1.85
N LEU A 13 0.15 0.36 -0.89
CA LEU A 13 -0.05 -1.07 -0.65
C LEU A 13 -1.50 -1.41 -0.28
N GLY A 14 -2.18 -0.53 0.46
CA GLY A 14 -3.61 -0.67 0.73
C GLY A 14 -4.44 -0.81 -0.56
N THR A 15 -4.21 0.10 -1.53
CA THR A 15 -4.92 0.06 -2.82
C THR A 15 -4.54 -1.16 -3.66
N VAL A 16 -3.27 -1.53 -3.70
CA VAL A 16 -2.81 -2.71 -4.47
C VAL A 16 -3.38 -4.00 -3.91
N VAL A 17 -3.35 -4.19 -2.59
CA VAL A 17 -3.89 -5.37 -1.92
C VAL A 17 -5.41 -5.47 -2.11
N GLU A 18 -6.12 -4.34 -2.06
CA GLU A 18 -7.56 -4.29 -2.33
C GLU A 18 -7.89 -4.77 -3.76
N GLU A 19 -7.16 -4.29 -4.77
CA GLU A 19 -7.34 -4.73 -6.16
C GLU A 19 -6.92 -6.19 -6.38
N MET A 20 -5.87 -6.67 -5.71
CA MET A 20 -5.49 -8.09 -5.73
C MET A 20 -6.59 -8.99 -5.16
N LEU A 21 -7.22 -8.58 -4.06
CA LEU A 21 -8.33 -9.34 -3.48
C LEU A 21 -9.56 -9.35 -4.41
N LYS A 22 -9.86 -8.21 -5.05
CA LYS A 22 -10.96 -8.11 -6.03
C LYS A 22 -10.74 -8.98 -7.27
N THR A 23 -9.51 -9.08 -7.77
CA THR A 23 -9.19 -9.77 -9.02
C THR A 23 -8.78 -11.23 -8.85
N GLY A 24 -8.18 -11.59 -7.71
CA GLY A 24 -7.58 -12.91 -7.47
C GLY A 24 -8.49 -13.94 -6.82
N GLN A 25 -9.63 -13.54 -6.25
CA GLN A 25 -10.61 -14.48 -5.71
C GLN A 25 -11.78 -14.64 -6.70
N PRO A 26 -12.06 -15.87 -7.18
CA PRO A 26 -13.41 -16.18 -7.67
C PRO A 26 -14.43 -15.73 -6.63
N ALA A 27 -15.67 -15.46 -7.02
CA ALA A 27 -16.76 -15.14 -6.08
C ALA A 27 -17.11 -16.37 -5.21
N THR A 28 -16.18 -16.80 -4.36
CA THR A 28 -16.25 -18.01 -3.53
C THR A 28 -17.20 -17.82 -2.36
N PHE A 29 -17.47 -16.58 -1.98
CA PHE A 29 -18.31 -16.22 -0.83
C PHE A 29 -19.71 -15.69 -1.23
N GLY A 30 -20.07 -15.79 -2.52
CA GLY A 30 -21.44 -15.53 -2.99
C GLY A 30 -21.79 -14.07 -3.27
N GLY A 31 -20.90 -13.12 -2.97
CA GLY A 31 -21.10 -11.69 -3.17
C GLY A 31 -22.04 -11.08 -2.12
N GLY A 32 -21.57 -10.07 -1.39
CA GLY A 32 -22.42 -9.32 -0.45
C GLY A 32 -21.63 -8.48 0.56
N HIS A 33 -22.35 -7.66 1.32
CA HIS A 33 -21.76 -6.69 2.27
C HIS A 33 -20.85 -7.31 3.34
N ALA A 34 -21.18 -8.53 3.79
CA ALA A 34 -20.35 -9.26 4.75
C ALA A 34 -19.01 -9.71 4.14
N GLU A 35 -19.02 -10.08 2.86
CA GLU A 35 -17.81 -10.43 2.12
C GLU A 35 -16.93 -9.21 1.87
N GLU A 36 -17.55 -8.06 1.54
CA GLU A 36 -16.83 -6.77 1.39
C GLU A 36 -16.11 -6.37 2.67
N MET A 37 -16.80 -6.39 3.82
CA MET A 37 -16.15 -6.10 5.10
C MET A 37 -15.00 -7.07 5.41
N TRP A 38 -15.22 -8.37 5.24
CA TRP A 38 -14.19 -9.37 5.52
C TRP A 38 -12.97 -9.20 4.61
N ARG A 39 -13.18 -8.90 3.32
CA ARG A 39 -12.10 -8.57 2.37
C ARG A 39 -11.33 -7.32 2.81
N SER A 40 -11.99 -6.26 3.27
CA SER A 40 -11.31 -5.06 3.78
C SER A 40 -10.47 -5.35 5.03
N PHE A 41 -10.96 -6.18 5.96
CA PHE A 41 -10.18 -6.61 7.13
C PHE A 41 -8.96 -7.44 6.72
N LEU A 42 -9.13 -8.37 5.78
CA LEU A 42 -8.02 -9.17 5.24
C LEU A 42 -6.96 -8.31 4.55
N ALA A 43 -7.40 -7.34 3.75
CA ALA A 43 -6.53 -6.41 3.06
C ALA A 43 -5.65 -5.64 4.04
N ARG A 44 -6.24 -5.17 5.14
CA ARG A 44 -5.54 -4.47 6.21
C ARG A 44 -4.46 -5.35 6.85
N ALA A 45 -4.83 -6.58 7.24
CA ALA A 45 -3.90 -7.51 7.88
C ALA A 45 -2.71 -7.87 6.97
N PHE A 46 -2.96 -8.06 5.67
CA PHE A 46 -1.88 -8.28 4.70
C PHE A 46 -0.99 -7.04 4.54
N ALA A 47 -1.57 -5.85 4.42
CA ALA A 47 -0.80 -4.61 4.32
C ALA A 47 0.09 -4.38 5.55
N ASP A 48 -0.43 -4.64 6.75
CA ASP A 48 0.33 -4.52 8.01
C ASP A 48 1.50 -5.52 8.04
N GLN A 49 1.27 -6.79 7.70
CA GLN A 49 2.32 -7.82 7.67
C GLN A 49 3.40 -7.57 6.60
N ILE A 50 3.00 -7.12 5.40
CA ILE A 50 3.95 -6.73 4.34
C ILE A 50 4.80 -5.55 4.82
N SER A 51 4.19 -4.57 5.49
CA SER A 51 4.89 -3.40 6.01
C SER A 51 5.87 -3.75 7.14
N GLU A 52 5.51 -4.68 8.03
CA GLU A 52 6.36 -5.12 9.15
C GLU A 52 7.58 -5.94 8.71
N THR A 53 7.45 -6.74 7.66
CA THR A 53 8.53 -7.63 7.17
C THR A 53 9.58 -6.92 6.30
N GLY A 54 9.45 -5.60 6.12
CA GLY A 54 10.40 -4.79 5.34
C GLY A 54 9.79 -4.12 4.10
N GLY A 55 8.48 -4.26 3.88
CA GLY A 55 7.78 -3.71 2.73
C GLY A 55 8.15 -4.41 1.42
N VAL A 56 7.67 -3.85 0.30
CA VAL A 56 8.03 -4.32 -1.07
C VAL A 56 9.26 -3.54 -1.59
N GLY A 57 9.79 -2.62 -0.79
CA GLY A 57 10.92 -1.75 -1.13
C GLY A 57 10.52 -0.45 -1.83
N ILE A 58 9.22 -0.13 -1.91
CA ILE A 58 8.72 1.05 -2.62
C ILE A 58 9.01 2.33 -1.82
N ALA A 59 8.98 2.30 -0.48
CA ALA A 59 9.31 3.48 0.33
C ALA A 59 10.72 3.99 0.06
N ALA A 60 11.70 3.12 -0.18
CA ALA A 60 13.07 3.53 -0.48
C ALA A 60 13.15 4.30 -1.81
N GLY A 61 12.48 3.82 -2.86
CA GLY A 61 12.39 4.49 -4.16
C GLY A 61 11.62 5.82 -4.10
N VAL A 62 10.54 5.87 -3.32
CA VAL A 62 9.75 7.09 -3.08
C VAL A 62 10.55 8.10 -2.26
N GLU A 63 11.30 7.67 -1.25
CA GLU A 63 12.18 8.56 -0.49
C GLU A 63 13.25 9.20 -1.37
N ALA A 64 13.89 8.43 -2.25
CA ALA A 64 14.87 8.94 -3.20
C ALA A 64 14.25 9.97 -4.15
N SER A 65 13.05 9.70 -4.65
CA SER A 65 12.32 10.60 -5.56
C SER A 65 11.91 11.90 -4.88
N LEU A 66 11.43 11.82 -3.63
CA LEU A 66 11.06 12.99 -2.82
C LEU A 66 12.28 13.87 -2.51
N ARG A 67 13.43 13.27 -2.18
CA ARG A 67 14.68 14.02 -1.97
C ARG A 67 15.12 14.73 -3.26
N ALA A 68 15.11 14.03 -4.39
CA ALA A 68 15.45 14.63 -5.67
C ALA A 68 14.53 15.81 -6.04
N ALA A 69 13.23 15.70 -5.75
CA ALA A 69 12.27 16.78 -5.94
C ALA A 69 12.53 17.98 -5.02
N GLN A 70 12.86 17.73 -3.73
CA GLN A 70 13.22 18.78 -2.77
C GLN A 70 14.49 19.52 -3.19
N ASP A 71 15.51 18.79 -3.63
CA ASP A 71 16.77 19.38 -4.11
C ASP A 71 16.56 20.20 -5.39
N ALA A 72 15.65 19.78 -6.27
CA ALA A 72 15.28 20.54 -7.47
C ALA A 72 14.50 21.81 -7.14
N TYR A 73 13.67 21.79 -6.08
CA TYR A 73 12.91 22.95 -5.63
C TYR A 73 13.78 23.96 -4.87
N GLY A 74 14.74 23.49 -4.06
CA GLY A 74 15.64 24.36 -3.30
C GLY A 74 16.75 25.04 -4.12
N ARG A 75 16.89 24.71 -5.42
CA ARG A 75 17.81 25.35 -6.36
C ARG A 75 17.19 26.52 -7.15
N ARG A 76 15.95 26.92 -6.86
CA ARG A 76 15.30 28.13 -7.37
C ARG A 76 15.23 29.18 -6.28
#